data_AF-A0A5C5WBZ1-F1
#
_entry.id   AF-A0A5C5WBZ1-F1
#
_cell.length_a   1.000
_cell.length_b   1.000
_cell.length_c   1.000
_cell.angle_alpha   90.00
_cell.angle_beta   90.00
_cell.angle_gamma   90.00
#
_symmetry.space_group_name_H-M   'P 1'
#
loop_
_entity.id
_entity.type
_entity.pdbx_description
1 polymer ?
#
loop_
_entity_poly.entity_id
_entity_poly.type
_entity_poly.pdbx_seq_one_letter_code
_entity_poly.pdbx_strand_id
1 'polypeptide(L)'
;MMITALPVRAGLDARVGLLAATLSWLVAGVPAEAAQVLFNPPPFAGTTALETPGRQIVGNEVFVPDFDFAADVFAFNAAAFGIESLTHQNSMAASLPSSGVNVIVLQDTDSDANPATPFLAGTAAALIAAQIDTPTPGFFIYHNSNLAMSRLVYSTDLSETTSDLKILARLTNPTGAEAIALLPTISAANFQLVPEPASMALVATAAATLVLRRRGAGSRRA
;
A
#
# COMPACT_ATOMS: atom_id res chain seq x y z
N MET A 1 -79.97 40.45 20.41
CA MET A 1 -79.46 41.83 20.48
C MET A 1 -78.20 41.91 19.62
N MET A 2 -78.22 42.80 18.61
CA MET A 2 -77.12 43.27 17.71
C MET A 2 -76.34 42.18 16.95
N ILE A 3 -76.56 41.91 15.66
CA ILE A 3 -76.38 42.75 14.45
C ILE A 3 -75.11 43.59 14.50
N THR A 4 -74.09 43.21 13.72
CA THR A 4 -73.31 44.15 12.87
C THR A 4 -72.70 43.36 11.70
N ALA A 5 -73.14 43.69 10.49
CA ALA A 5 -72.58 43.28 9.20
C ALA A 5 -71.30 44.10 8.90
N LEU A 6 -70.37 43.66 8.05
CA LEU A 6 -70.31 43.95 6.59
C LEU A 6 -68.93 43.49 6.03
N PRO A 7 -68.69 43.51 4.70
CA PRO A 7 -68.06 42.42 3.94
C PRO A 7 -66.74 42.85 3.26
N VAL A 8 -66.40 42.21 2.12
CA VAL A 8 -65.43 42.63 1.09
C VAL A 8 -63.99 42.15 1.41
N ARG A 9 -63.23 41.49 0.54
CA ARG A 9 -62.99 41.69 -0.91
C ARG A 9 -62.37 40.42 -1.51
N ALA A 10 -62.71 40.14 -2.77
CA ALA A 10 -61.98 39.25 -3.64
C ALA A 10 -60.51 39.71 -3.80
N GLY A 11 -59.58 38.77 -3.65
CA GLY A 11 -58.16 38.91 -3.98
C GLY A 11 -57.74 37.70 -4.81
N LEU A 12 -57.70 37.91 -6.11
CA LEU A 12 -57.28 37.00 -7.15
C LEU A 12 -55.74 36.91 -7.11
N ASP A 13 -55.15 35.93 -6.43
CA ASP A 13 -53.72 35.64 -6.59
C ASP A 13 -53.51 34.31 -7.31
N ALA A 14 -53.27 34.49 -8.60
CA ALA A 14 -52.88 33.48 -9.54
C ALA A 14 -51.41 33.10 -9.33
N ARG A 15 -51.13 31.79 -9.46
CA ARG A 15 -49.83 31.19 -9.83
C ARG A 15 -48.80 31.31 -8.70
N VAL A 16 -48.24 30.22 -8.20
CA VAL A 16 -47.23 29.40 -8.88
C VAL A 16 -47.27 28.02 -8.21
N GLY A 17 -47.68 27.00 -8.97
CA GLY A 17 -47.48 25.62 -8.57
C GLY A 17 -46.00 25.29 -8.65
N LEU A 18 -45.29 25.40 -7.53
CA LEU A 18 -43.92 24.93 -7.39
C LEU A 18 -43.94 23.40 -7.36
N LEU A 19 -43.83 22.79 -8.54
CA LEU A 19 -43.47 21.38 -8.70
C LEU A 19 -42.05 21.18 -8.14
N ALA A 20 -41.96 20.86 -6.85
CA ALA A 20 -40.76 20.36 -6.24
C ALA A 20 -40.53 18.92 -6.77
N ALA A 21 -39.86 18.82 -7.92
CA ALA A 21 -39.28 17.57 -8.36
C ALA A 21 -38.11 17.26 -7.40
N THR A 22 -38.37 16.40 -6.42
CA THR A 22 -37.34 15.78 -5.59
C THR A 22 -36.47 14.92 -6.50
N LEU A 23 -35.36 15.49 -6.96
CA LEU A 23 -34.30 14.76 -7.64
C LEU A 23 -33.60 13.91 -6.56
N SER A 24 -34.15 12.73 -6.30
CA SER A 24 -33.47 11.70 -5.52
C SER A 24 -32.22 11.28 -6.30
N TRP A 25 -31.08 11.85 -5.93
CA TRP A 25 -29.79 11.36 -6.34
C TRP A 25 -29.67 9.93 -5.79
N LEU A 26 -29.89 8.95 -6.66
CA LEU A 26 -29.45 7.59 -6.41
C LEU A 26 -27.92 7.64 -6.45
N VAL A 27 -27.30 7.89 -5.29
CA VAL A 27 -25.87 7.63 -5.11
C VAL A 27 -25.75 6.11 -5.14
N ALA A 28 -25.60 5.56 -6.34
CA ALA A 28 -25.11 4.21 -6.49
C ALA A 28 -23.77 4.17 -5.74
N GLY A 29 -23.69 3.37 -4.68
CA GLY A 29 -22.47 3.22 -3.89
C GLY A 29 -21.34 2.85 -4.84
N VAL A 30 -20.37 3.74 -4.97
CA VAL A 30 -19.12 3.42 -5.65
C VAL A 30 -18.54 2.24 -4.85
N PRO A 31 -18.27 1.08 -5.47
CA PRO A 31 -17.60 0.01 -4.75
C PRO A 31 -16.32 0.60 -4.16
N ALA A 32 -16.06 0.33 -2.87
CA ALA A 32 -14.79 0.72 -2.27
C ALA A 32 -13.67 0.05 -3.09
N GLU A 33 -12.95 0.85 -3.86
CA GLU A 33 -11.79 0.37 -4.59
C GLU A 33 -10.70 0.04 -3.56
N ALA A 34 -10.06 -1.11 -3.72
CA ALA A 34 -8.93 -1.52 -2.90
C ALA A 34 -7.90 -0.38 -2.82
N ALA A 35 -7.55 0.04 -1.60
CA ALA A 35 -6.56 1.08 -1.43
C ALA A 35 -5.17 0.53 -1.76
N GLN A 36 -4.37 1.35 -2.45
CA GLN A 36 -2.98 1.00 -2.78
C GLN A 36 -2.02 1.84 -1.96
N VAL A 37 -1.11 1.17 -1.25
CA VAL A 37 0.02 1.80 -0.58
C VAL A 37 1.24 1.65 -1.50
N LEU A 38 1.57 2.72 -2.22
CA LEU A 38 2.62 2.72 -3.23
C LEU A 38 4.01 3.05 -2.67
N PHE A 39 4.98 2.17 -2.93
CA PHE A 39 6.41 2.37 -2.68
C PHE A 39 7.17 2.51 -4.00
N ASN A 40 7.62 3.73 -4.29
CA ASN A 40 8.25 4.07 -5.56
C ASN A 40 9.76 4.40 -5.51
N PRO A 41 10.29 5.14 -4.50
CA PRO A 41 11.71 5.44 -4.49
C PRO A 41 12.55 4.21 -4.11
N PRO A 42 13.82 4.13 -4.54
CA PRO A 42 14.73 3.09 -4.07
C PRO A 42 14.80 3.08 -2.53
N PRO A 43 14.78 1.90 -1.88
CA PRO A 43 14.55 1.78 -0.44
C PRO A 43 15.59 2.52 0.42
N PHE A 44 16.82 2.64 -0.08
CA PHE A 44 17.94 3.27 0.61
C PHE A 44 18.34 4.63 0.03
N ALA A 45 17.52 5.20 -0.86
CA ALA A 45 17.80 6.50 -1.47
C ALA A 45 18.02 7.58 -0.40
N GLY A 46 19.13 8.31 -0.50
CA GLY A 46 19.49 9.37 0.45
C GLY A 46 20.09 8.87 1.78
N THR A 47 20.49 7.59 1.85
CA THR A 47 21.17 7.02 3.03
C THR A 47 22.52 6.42 2.64
N THR A 48 23.41 6.22 3.62
CA THR A 48 24.70 5.54 3.45
C THR A 48 24.62 4.04 3.75
N ALA A 49 23.41 3.47 3.82
CA ALA A 49 23.20 2.12 4.34
C ALA A 49 24.04 1.08 3.60
N LEU A 50 23.95 1.08 2.27
CA LEU A 50 24.66 0.15 1.37
C LEU A 50 26.19 0.34 1.36
N GLU A 51 26.69 1.44 1.94
CA GLU A 51 28.12 1.75 2.02
C GLU A 51 28.69 1.50 3.42
N THR A 52 27.82 1.30 4.43
CA THR A 52 28.21 1.16 5.83
C THR A 52 28.37 -0.32 6.17
N PRO A 53 29.54 -0.77 6.66
CA PRO A 53 29.72 -2.17 7.02
C PRO A 53 28.75 -2.67 8.09
N GLY A 54 28.28 -3.91 7.91
CA GLY A 54 27.32 -4.57 8.81
C GLY A 54 25.87 -4.19 8.53
N ARG A 55 24.92 -4.91 9.14
CA ARG A 55 23.49 -4.70 8.93
C ARG A 55 23.07 -3.28 9.31
N GLN A 56 22.58 -2.53 8.34
CA GLN A 56 21.90 -1.27 8.58
C GLN A 56 20.39 -1.49 8.66
N ILE A 57 19.73 -0.81 9.61
CA ILE A 57 18.27 -0.80 9.71
C ILE A 57 17.80 0.64 9.55
N VAL A 58 17.28 0.95 8.36
CA VAL A 58 16.81 2.28 8.00
C VAL A 58 15.30 2.40 8.27
N GLY A 59 14.93 3.37 9.11
CA GLY A 59 13.53 3.73 9.39
C GLY A 59 12.95 4.73 8.39
N ASN A 60 12.12 5.65 8.88
CA ASN A 60 11.31 6.59 8.08
C ASN A 60 10.21 5.88 7.29
N GLU A 61 9.50 5.00 7.98
CA GLU A 61 8.38 4.23 7.46
C GLU A 61 7.10 5.08 7.28
N VAL A 62 6.25 4.65 6.36
CA VAL A 62 4.89 5.16 6.20
C VAL A 62 3.99 4.55 7.28
N PHE A 63 3.12 5.38 7.88
CA PHE A 63 2.12 4.93 8.84
C PHE A 63 0.82 4.65 8.09
N VAL A 64 0.30 3.43 8.19
CA VAL A 64 -0.90 2.98 7.48
C VAL A 64 -1.98 2.65 8.53
N PRO A 65 -2.92 3.57 8.78
CA PRO A 65 -3.87 3.44 9.89
C PRO A 65 -5.08 2.57 9.60
N ASP A 66 -5.44 2.32 8.34
CA ASP A 66 -6.69 1.64 8.00
C ASP A 66 -6.46 0.63 6.87
N PHE A 67 -5.40 -0.18 6.97
CA PHE A 67 -5.12 -1.20 5.97
C PHE A 67 -6.14 -2.35 6.09
N ASP A 68 -6.99 -2.50 5.08
CA ASP A 68 -7.91 -3.62 4.97
C ASP A 68 -7.18 -4.84 4.40
N PHE A 69 -6.83 -5.80 5.26
CA PHE A 69 -6.16 -7.03 4.84
C PHE A 69 -6.97 -7.88 3.83
N ALA A 70 -8.28 -7.65 3.68
CA ALA A 70 -9.09 -8.36 2.70
C ALA A 70 -9.08 -7.70 1.31
N ALA A 71 -8.76 -6.41 1.21
CA ALA A 71 -8.91 -5.64 -0.02
C ALA A 71 -7.63 -4.89 -0.44
N ASP A 72 -6.90 -4.31 0.50
CA ASP A 72 -5.82 -3.38 0.22
C ASP A 72 -4.54 -4.07 -0.23
N VAL A 73 -3.72 -3.31 -0.96
CA VAL A 73 -2.53 -3.82 -1.64
C VAL A 73 -1.31 -2.94 -1.37
N PHE A 74 -0.19 -3.56 -1.02
CA PHE A 74 1.13 -2.94 -1.09
C PHE A 74 1.65 -3.03 -2.53
N ALA A 75 1.85 -1.87 -3.15
CA ALA A 75 2.32 -1.76 -4.52
C ALA A 75 3.79 -1.34 -4.54
N PHE A 76 4.64 -2.13 -5.19
CA PHE A 76 6.08 -1.88 -5.25
C PHE A 76 6.52 -1.58 -6.68
N ASN A 77 7.32 -0.53 -6.85
CA ASN A 77 8.00 -0.32 -8.12
C ASN A 77 9.07 -1.40 -8.33
N ALA A 78 8.85 -2.27 -9.31
CA ALA A 78 9.74 -3.39 -9.63
C ALA A 78 11.21 -2.98 -9.80
N ALA A 79 11.47 -1.88 -10.52
CA ALA A 79 12.82 -1.43 -10.81
C ALA A 79 13.48 -0.74 -9.61
N ALA A 80 12.72 -0.01 -8.79
CA ALA A 80 13.25 0.61 -7.57
C ALA A 80 13.74 -0.41 -6.53
N PHE A 81 13.12 -1.60 -6.50
CA PHE A 81 13.46 -2.69 -5.58
C PHE A 81 14.29 -3.80 -6.22
N GLY A 82 14.53 -3.76 -7.54
CA GLY A 82 15.27 -4.81 -8.26
C GLY A 82 14.58 -6.18 -8.23
N ILE A 83 13.23 -6.19 -8.26
CA ILE A 83 12.42 -7.41 -8.16
C ILE A 83 11.53 -7.53 -9.40
N GLU A 84 11.61 -8.66 -10.09
CA GLU A 84 10.87 -8.90 -11.35
C GLU A 84 9.54 -9.64 -11.16
N SER A 85 9.42 -10.43 -10.09
CA SER A 85 8.22 -11.20 -9.75
C SER A 85 8.07 -11.34 -8.24
N LEU A 86 6.85 -11.61 -7.77
CA LEU A 86 6.57 -11.84 -6.35
C LEU A 86 6.14 -13.29 -6.14
N THR A 87 6.83 -13.99 -5.25
CA THR A 87 6.43 -15.30 -4.75
C THR A 87 6.23 -15.21 -3.25
N HIS A 88 4.97 -15.37 -2.86
CA HIS A 88 4.48 -15.15 -1.51
C HIS A 88 4.46 -16.43 -0.67
N GLN A 89 4.91 -16.32 0.57
CA GLN A 89 4.80 -17.34 1.61
C GLN A 89 4.28 -16.73 2.90
N ASN A 90 3.29 -17.36 3.54
CA ASN A 90 2.78 -16.96 4.84
C ASN A 90 2.83 -18.16 5.79
N SER A 91 3.77 -18.15 6.73
CA SER A 91 3.98 -19.27 7.65
C SER A 91 4.88 -18.90 8.82
N MET A 92 5.09 -19.86 9.72
CA MET A 92 6.22 -19.86 10.65
C MET A 92 7.54 -19.96 9.87
N ALA A 93 8.63 -19.46 10.47
CA ALA A 93 10.00 -19.51 9.93
C ALA A 93 10.40 -20.95 9.59
N ALA A 94 10.17 -21.89 10.51
CA ALA A 94 10.53 -23.30 10.34
C ALA A 94 9.83 -24.02 9.16
N SER A 95 8.84 -23.39 8.54
CA SER A 95 8.10 -23.91 7.38
C SER A 95 8.41 -23.14 6.08
N LEU A 96 9.35 -22.19 6.10
CA LEU A 96 9.75 -21.47 4.90
C LEU A 96 10.51 -22.40 3.93
N PRO A 97 10.27 -22.31 2.62
CA PRO A 97 11.08 -23.01 1.65
C PRO A 97 12.47 -22.37 1.57
N SER A 98 13.49 -23.18 1.24
CA SER A 98 14.87 -22.69 1.15
C SER A 98 15.19 -21.82 -0.06
N SER A 99 14.26 -21.70 -1.00
CA SER A 99 14.41 -20.87 -2.20
C SER A 99 13.06 -20.51 -2.81
N GLY A 100 13.09 -19.58 -3.78
CA GLY A 100 11.94 -19.26 -4.62
C GLY A 100 10.88 -18.38 -3.96
N VAL A 101 11.13 -17.80 -2.78
CA VAL A 101 10.23 -16.86 -2.11
C VAL A 101 10.90 -15.52 -1.91
N ASN A 102 10.14 -14.44 -2.07
CA ASN A 102 10.63 -13.07 -1.86
C ASN A 102 9.58 -12.13 -1.27
N VAL A 103 8.41 -12.65 -0.90
CA VAL A 103 7.44 -11.97 -0.04
C VAL A 103 7.07 -12.92 1.08
N ILE A 104 7.38 -12.55 2.32
CA ILE A 104 7.18 -13.41 3.48
C ILE A 104 6.28 -12.73 4.51
N VAL A 105 5.20 -13.37 4.89
CA VAL A 105 4.45 -12.99 6.09
C VAL A 105 4.87 -13.95 7.19
N LEU A 106 5.65 -13.44 8.14
CA LEU A 106 6.22 -14.22 9.22
C LEU A 106 5.25 -14.26 10.40
N GLN A 107 4.78 -15.46 10.74
CA GLN A 107 3.83 -15.67 11.84
C GLN A 107 4.51 -15.80 13.22
N ASP A 108 5.83 -15.98 13.26
CA ASP A 108 6.60 -15.96 14.50
C ASP A 108 6.46 -14.60 15.19
N THR A 109 6.17 -14.65 16.49
CA THR A 109 6.07 -13.45 17.34
C THR A 109 7.22 -13.33 18.34
N ASP A 110 8.09 -14.34 18.35
CA ASP A 110 9.20 -14.52 19.29
C ASP A 110 10.25 -15.45 18.65
N SER A 111 11.52 -15.31 19.05
CA SER A 111 12.64 -16.10 18.53
C SER A 111 13.31 -17.00 19.57
N ASP A 112 13.10 -16.76 20.86
CA ASP A 112 13.86 -17.41 21.93
C ASP A 112 13.00 -17.93 23.09
N ALA A 113 11.67 -17.94 22.93
CA ALA A 113 10.70 -18.30 23.98
C ALA A 113 10.77 -17.39 25.22
N ASN A 114 11.36 -16.20 25.09
CA ASN A 114 11.44 -15.23 26.16
C ASN A 114 10.61 -13.98 25.82
N PRO A 115 9.43 -13.79 26.47
CA PRO A 115 8.56 -12.64 26.19
C PRO A 115 9.20 -11.29 26.58
N ALA A 116 10.30 -11.28 27.32
CA ALA A 116 11.06 -10.07 27.64
C ALA A 116 12.01 -9.65 26.51
N THR A 117 12.33 -10.53 25.57
CA THR A 117 13.17 -10.21 24.41
C THR A 117 12.30 -9.59 23.31
N PRO A 118 12.56 -8.35 22.89
CA PRO A 118 11.79 -7.74 21.80
C PRO A 118 12.01 -8.46 20.47
N PHE A 119 10.94 -8.76 19.76
CA PHE A 119 10.97 -9.28 18.40
C PHE A 119 10.99 -8.10 17.42
N LEU A 120 12.18 -7.80 16.87
CA LEU A 120 12.46 -6.65 16.03
C LEU A 120 12.81 -7.08 14.60
N ALA A 121 12.93 -6.11 13.68
CA ALA A 121 13.18 -6.38 12.26
C ALA A 121 14.45 -7.22 12.02
N GLY A 122 15.53 -6.95 12.76
CA GLY A 122 16.76 -7.73 12.65
C GLY A 122 16.59 -9.18 13.10
N THR A 123 15.82 -9.42 14.18
CA THR A 123 15.51 -10.76 14.67
C THR A 123 14.64 -11.53 13.69
N ALA A 124 13.59 -10.90 13.16
CA ALA A 124 12.74 -11.49 12.13
C ALA A 124 13.54 -11.83 10.86
N ALA A 125 14.40 -10.91 10.40
CA ALA A 125 15.28 -11.16 9.26
C ALA A 125 16.27 -12.31 9.51
N ALA A 126 16.79 -12.44 10.73
CA ALA A 126 17.68 -13.54 11.09
C ALA A 126 16.97 -14.91 11.07
N LEU A 127 15.71 -14.98 11.53
CA LEU A 127 14.90 -16.20 11.44
C LEU A 127 14.62 -16.59 9.98
N ILE A 128 14.34 -15.61 9.12
CA ILE A 128 14.13 -15.84 7.69
C ILE A 128 15.42 -16.32 7.00
N ALA A 129 16.53 -15.62 7.25
CA ALA A 129 17.84 -15.95 6.67
C ALA A 129 18.36 -17.32 7.09
N ALA A 130 17.96 -17.82 8.28
CA ALA A 130 18.29 -19.18 8.70
C ALA A 130 17.60 -20.28 7.88
N GLN A 131 16.64 -19.94 7.02
CA GLN A 131 15.85 -20.89 6.24
C GLN A 131 16.09 -20.78 4.74
N ILE A 132 16.48 -19.60 4.23
CA ILE A 132 16.63 -19.32 2.81
C ILE A 132 18.10 -19.38 2.43
N ASP A 133 18.44 -20.24 1.46
CA ASP A 133 19.83 -20.45 1.02
C ASP A 133 20.15 -19.72 -0.29
N THR A 134 19.14 -19.16 -0.96
CA THR A 134 19.31 -18.48 -2.25
C THR A 134 19.28 -16.97 -2.06
N PRO A 135 20.37 -16.25 -2.43
CA PRO A 135 20.42 -14.79 -2.42
C PRO A 135 19.27 -14.19 -3.19
N THR A 136 18.40 -13.44 -2.53
CA THR A 136 17.22 -12.85 -3.17
C THR A 136 16.75 -11.63 -2.38
N PRO A 137 16.65 -10.43 -3.00
CA PRO A 137 16.01 -9.29 -2.37
C PRO A 137 14.52 -9.58 -2.18
N GLY A 138 13.92 -9.03 -1.13
CA GLY A 138 12.51 -9.29 -0.89
C GLY A 138 11.92 -8.52 0.26
N PHE A 139 10.65 -8.79 0.50
CA PHE A 139 9.82 -8.14 1.49
C PHE A 139 9.44 -9.13 2.57
N PHE A 140 9.29 -8.63 3.80
CA PHE A 140 8.63 -9.38 4.83
C PHE A 140 7.75 -8.52 5.73
N ILE A 141 6.65 -9.11 6.20
CA ILE A 141 5.81 -8.58 7.26
C ILE A 141 6.05 -9.40 8.52
N TYR A 142 6.24 -8.74 9.65
CA TYR A 142 6.34 -9.38 10.96
C TYR A 142 5.61 -8.53 12.01
N HIS A 143 5.21 -9.15 13.12
CA HIS A 143 4.69 -8.40 14.28
C HIS A 143 5.84 -7.90 15.16
N ASN A 144 5.97 -6.60 15.34
CA ASN A 144 6.95 -6.01 16.24
C ASN A 144 6.41 -6.00 17.68
N SER A 145 6.93 -6.87 18.55
CA SER A 145 6.39 -7.04 19.91
C SER A 145 6.60 -5.80 20.80
N ASN A 146 7.65 -5.00 20.56
CA ASN A 146 7.90 -3.77 21.32
C ASN A 146 6.89 -2.65 21.01
N LEU A 147 6.38 -2.62 19.78
CA LEU A 147 5.41 -1.61 19.33
C LEU A 147 3.98 -2.13 19.29
N ALA A 148 3.79 -3.43 19.50
CA ALA A 148 2.52 -4.13 19.30
C ALA A 148 1.92 -3.88 17.91
N MET A 149 2.74 -3.79 16.86
CA MET A 149 2.31 -3.41 15.51
C MET A 149 3.01 -4.25 14.44
N SER A 150 2.29 -4.56 13.36
CA SER A 150 2.89 -5.22 12.19
C SER A 150 3.66 -4.21 11.33
N ARG A 151 4.81 -4.65 10.81
CA ARG A 151 5.70 -3.82 9.98
C ARG A 151 6.05 -4.52 8.69
N LEU A 152 6.00 -3.76 7.58
CA LEU A 152 6.50 -4.17 6.27
C LEU A 152 7.94 -3.71 6.12
N VAL A 153 8.83 -4.64 5.79
CA VAL A 153 10.27 -4.41 5.67
C VAL A 153 10.75 -4.93 4.32
N TYR A 154 11.68 -4.20 3.70
CA TYR A 154 12.48 -4.68 2.58
C TYR A 154 13.86 -5.10 3.07
N SER A 155 14.36 -6.20 2.52
CA SER A 155 15.73 -6.72 2.70
C SER A 155 16.45 -6.74 1.36
N THR A 156 17.72 -6.31 1.33
CA THR A 156 18.56 -6.45 0.13
C THR A 156 18.86 -7.91 -0.21
N ASP A 157 18.83 -8.78 0.79
CA ASP A 157 18.99 -10.22 0.64
C ASP A 157 18.29 -10.94 1.80
N LEU A 158 17.31 -11.79 1.51
CA LEU A 158 16.57 -12.56 2.52
C LEU A 158 17.37 -13.74 3.07
N SER A 159 18.42 -14.20 2.38
CA SER A 159 19.29 -15.30 2.84
C SER A 159 20.38 -14.86 3.82
N GLU A 160 20.60 -13.54 3.96
CA GLU A 160 21.74 -13.02 4.71
C GLU A 160 21.36 -12.41 6.06
N THR A 161 22.03 -12.90 7.12
CA THR A 161 21.84 -12.39 8.49
C THR A 161 22.44 -11.01 8.72
N THR A 162 23.18 -10.47 7.74
CA THR A 162 23.75 -9.12 7.77
C THR A 162 23.20 -8.18 6.70
N SER A 163 22.17 -8.59 5.95
CA SER A 163 21.57 -7.76 4.90
C SER A 163 21.02 -6.43 5.42
N ASP A 164 21.03 -5.40 4.58
CA ASP A 164 20.46 -4.11 4.96
C ASP A 164 18.93 -4.16 4.89
N LEU A 165 18.29 -3.54 5.89
CA LEU A 165 16.85 -3.52 6.05
C LEU A 165 16.30 -2.10 5.92
N LYS A 166 15.20 -1.97 5.18
CA LYS A 166 14.39 -0.74 5.12
C LYS A 166 13.01 -1.03 5.67
N ILE A 167 12.63 -0.36 6.76
CA ILE A 167 11.24 -0.39 7.24
C ILE A 167 10.41 0.50 6.32
N LEU A 168 9.53 -0.10 5.53
CA LEU A 168 8.71 0.59 4.54
C LEU A 168 7.42 1.13 5.16
N ALA A 169 6.76 0.30 5.96
CA ALA A 169 5.45 0.63 6.53
C ALA A 169 5.30 0.12 7.96
N ARG A 170 4.46 0.83 8.71
CA ARG A 170 3.93 0.42 10.01
C ARG A 170 2.40 0.44 9.95
N LEU A 171 1.79 -0.72 10.18
CA LEU A 171 0.35 -0.87 10.25
C LEU A 171 -0.08 -0.50 11.67
N THR A 172 -0.77 0.62 11.83
CA THR A 172 -1.13 1.13 13.16
C THR A 172 -2.50 0.67 13.65
N ASN A 173 -3.24 -0.08 12.82
CA ASN A 173 -4.50 -0.71 13.16
C ASN A 173 -4.65 -2.02 12.37
N PRO A 174 -5.01 -3.14 13.02
CA PRO A 174 -5.09 -3.32 14.47
C PRO A 174 -3.70 -3.42 15.12
N THR A 175 -3.68 -3.54 16.45
CA THR A 175 -2.44 -3.67 17.26
C THR A 175 -2.51 -4.91 18.16
N GLY A 176 -1.39 -5.27 18.78
CA GLY A 176 -1.29 -6.35 19.75
C GLY A 176 -1.77 -7.70 19.22
N ALA A 177 -2.58 -8.40 20.03
CA ALA A 177 -3.08 -9.73 19.72
C ALA A 177 -3.95 -9.76 18.45
N GLU A 178 -4.71 -8.70 18.18
CA GLU A 178 -5.51 -8.60 16.96
C GLU A 178 -4.63 -8.51 15.71
N ALA A 179 -3.55 -7.73 15.76
CA ALA A 179 -2.58 -7.67 14.66
C ALA A 179 -1.91 -9.02 14.40
N ILE A 180 -1.59 -9.77 15.46
CA ILE A 180 -1.03 -11.13 15.35
C ILE A 180 -2.05 -12.07 14.70
N ALA A 181 -3.32 -12.01 15.13
CA ALA A 181 -4.38 -12.86 14.60
C ALA A 181 -4.71 -12.61 13.12
N LEU A 182 -4.37 -11.42 12.58
CA LEU A 182 -4.54 -11.09 11.16
C LEU A 182 -3.35 -11.47 10.29
N LEU A 183 -2.17 -11.77 10.83
CA LEU A 183 -1.03 -12.19 10.00
C LEU A 183 -1.36 -13.38 9.08
N PRO A 184 -2.07 -14.44 9.52
CA PRO A 184 -2.43 -15.57 8.65
C PRO A 184 -3.40 -15.21 7.52
N THR A 185 -4.09 -14.07 7.59
CA THR A 185 -5.06 -13.66 6.56
C THR A 185 -4.40 -12.89 5.42
N ILE A 186 -3.17 -12.41 5.61
CA ILE A 186 -2.41 -11.73 4.56
C ILE A 186 -2.05 -12.74 3.48
N SER A 187 -2.34 -12.41 2.23
CA SER A 187 -2.18 -13.29 1.08
C SER A 187 -1.39 -12.64 -0.05
N ALA A 188 -1.11 -13.41 -1.10
CA ALA A 188 -0.49 -12.89 -2.31
C ALA A 188 -1.30 -11.73 -2.96
N ALA A 189 -2.62 -11.67 -2.74
CA ALA A 189 -3.46 -10.60 -3.27
C ALA A 189 -3.15 -9.22 -2.66
N ASN A 190 -2.52 -9.17 -1.48
CA ASN A 190 -2.12 -7.92 -0.82
C ASN A 190 -0.81 -7.35 -1.35
N PHE A 191 -0.19 -7.94 -2.37
CA PHE A 191 1.08 -7.51 -2.92
C PHE A 191 1.03 -7.43 -4.43
N GLN A 192 1.55 -6.35 -5.00
CA GLN A 192 1.69 -6.23 -6.45
C GLN A 192 2.95 -5.47 -6.85
N LEU A 193 3.48 -5.82 -8.02
CA LEU A 193 4.48 -5.00 -8.69
C LEU A 193 3.78 -4.02 -9.62
N VAL A 194 4.22 -2.76 -9.58
CA VAL A 194 3.80 -1.74 -10.53
C VAL A 194 4.97 -1.35 -11.44
N PRO A 195 4.73 -1.14 -12.75
CA PRO A 195 5.73 -0.59 -13.64
C PRO A 195 6.15 0.83 -13.25
N GLU A 196 7.37 1.21 -13.62
CA GLU A 196 7.90 2.58 -13.49
C GLU A 196 6.92 3.65 -14.05
N PRO A 197 6.38 4.56 -13.22
CA PRO A 197 5.35 5.53 -13.65
C PRO A 197 5.83 6.52 -14.72
N ALA A 198 7.11 6.87 -14.72
CA ALA A 198 7.62 8.00 -15.50
C ALA A 198 7.93 7.64 -16.95
N SER A 199 8.38 6.40 -17.21
CA SER A 199 8.84 5.97 -18.54
C SER A 199 7.69 5.93 -19.56
N MET A 200 6.53 5.44 -19.16
CA MET A 200 5.35 5.34 -20.03
C MET A 200 4.78 6.71 -20.39
N ALA A 201 4.66 7.61 -19.41
CA ALA A 201 4.16 8.96 -19.64
C ALA A 201 5.12 9.78 -20.52
N LEU A 202 6.44 9.71 -20.28
CA LEU A 202 7.44 10.38 -21.11
C LEU A 202 7.47 9.83 -22.54
N VAL A 203 7.41 8.50 -22.72
CA VAL A 203 7.38 7.88 -24.05
C VAL A 203 6.10 8.26 -24.80
N ALA A 204 4.93 8.25 -24.13
CA ALA A 204 3.67 8.66 -24.75
C ALA A 204 3.70 10.13 -25.18
N THR A 205 4.26 11.01 -24.34
CA THR A 205 4.40 12.44 -24.64
C THR A 205 5.39 12.69 -25.78
N ALA A 206 6.52 11.96 -25.80
CA ALA A 206 7.49 12.03 -26.89
C ALA A 206 6.90 11.52 -28.21
N ALA A 207 6.11 10.45 -28.19
CA ALA A 207 5.42 9.94 -29.38
C ALA A 207 4.39 10.94 -29.91
N ALA A 208 3.57 11.52 -29.03
CA ALA A 208 2.56 12.52 -29.39
C ALA A 208 3.18 13.77 -30.03
N THR A 209 4.29 14.29 -29.46
CA THR A 209 5.00 15.45 -30.02
C THR A 209 5.62 15.16 -31.39
N LEU A 210 6.14 13.94 -31.61
CA LEU A 210 6.70 13.54 -32.91
C LEU A 210 5.62 13.42 -34.00
N VAL A 211 4.44 12.89 -33.65
CA VAL A 211 3.27 12.81 -34.57
C VAL A 211 2.78 14.22 -34.94
N LEU A 212 2.66 15.13 -33.98
CA LEU A 212 2.24 16.51 -34.23
C LEU A 212 3.24 17.26 -35.12
N ARG A 213 4.55 17.07 -34.91
CA ARG A 213 5.61 17.70 -35.73
C ARG A 213 5.57 17.23 -37.18
N ARG A 214 5.28 15.95 -37.45
CA ARG A 214 5.15 15.42 -38.81
C ARG A 214 3.95 15.99 -39.56
N ARG A 215 2.83 16.25 -38.87
CA ARG A 215 1.62 16.84 -39.49
C ARG A 215 1.81 18.31 -39.84
N GLY A 216 2.55 19.07 -39.03
CA GLY A 216 2.83 20.49 -39.31
C GLY A 216 3.79 20.74 -40.49
N ALA A 217 4.70 19.79 -40.78
CA ALA A 217 5.69 19.94 -41.85
C ALA A 217 5.12 19.76 -43.28
N GLY A 218 3.97 19.09 -43.43
CA GLY A 218 3.33 18.85 -44.73
C GLY A 218 2.50 20.02 -45.27
N SER A 219 2.14 21.01 -44.44
CA SER A 219 1.16 22.04 -44.78
C SER A 219 1.73 23.33 -45.39
N ARG A 220 3.05 23.43 -45.64
CA ARG A 220 3.70 24.65 -46.18
C ARG A 220 4.17 24.54 -47.64
N ARG A 221 3.63 23.60 -48.42
CA ARG A 221 3.86 23.51 -49.87
C ARG A 221 2.53 23.59 -50.62
N ALA A 222 1.95 24.79 -50.66
CA ALA A 222 0.92 25.20 -51.61
C ALA A 222 1.05 26.71 -51.80
#